data_AF-A0A8X6TIA8-F1
#
_entry.id   AF-A0A8X6TIA8-F1
#
_cell.length_a   1.000
_cell.length_b   1.000
_cell.length_c   1.000
_cell.angle_alpha   90.00
_cell.angle_beta   90.00
_cell.angle_gamma   90.00
#
_symmetry.space_group_name_H-M   'P 1'
#
loop_
_entity.id
_entity.type
_entity.pdbx_description
1 polymer ?
#
loop_
_entity_poly.entity_id
_entity_poly.type
_entity_poly.pdbx_seq_one_letter_code
_entity_poly.pdbx_strand_id
1 'polypeptide(L)'
;MDVRSIPRLNDQEAHRALELLEEYHCKLTRPQDKQLRNAIERVIKIFKCRLFQALLDIQEFYEITLLDESKSIQQKTAETLQIACKWENSPPLSGLSYLSE
;
A
#
# COMPACT_ATOMS: atom_id res chain seq x y z
N MET A 1 1.76 15.27 -14.87
CA MET A 1 2.10 15.46 -13.43
C MET A 1 3.60 15.20 -13.29
N ASP A 2 4.35 16.08 -12.61
CA ASP A 2 5.81 15.94 -12.44
C ASP A 2 6.10 14.97 -11.27
N VAL A 3 6.74 13.83 -11.57
CA VAL A 3 7.14 12.79 -10.60
C VAL A 3 8.08 13.37 -9.52
N ARG A 4 8.74 14.51 -9.77
CA ARG A 4 9.67 15.14 -8.84
C ARG A 4 9.00 15.91 -7.69
N SER A 5 7.67 16.07 -7.73
CA SER A 5 6.90 16.80 -6.70
C SER A 5 6.13 15.90 -5.72
N ILE A 6 6.25 14.58 -5.84
CA ILE A 6 5.69 13.67 -4.84
C ILE A 6 6.55 13.82 -3.58
N PRO A 7 6.00 14.29 -2.44
CA PRO A 7 6.77 14.36 -1.21
C PRO A 7 7.33 12.97 -0.95
N ARG A 8 8.66 12.86 -0.97
CA ARG A 8 9.35 11.67 -0.48
C ARG A 8 9.05 11.62 1.02
N LEU A 9 7.97 10.94 1.39
CA LEU A 9 7.92 10.26 2.68
C LEU A 9 9.25 9.52 2.74
N ASN A 10 10.18 9.96 3.59
CA ASN A 10 11.46 9.28 3.69
C ASN A 10 11.12 7.82 3.99
N ASP A 11 11.68 6.86 3.25
CA ASP A 11 11.35 5.45 3.47
C ASP A 11 11.52 5.06 4.94
N GLN A 12 12.48 5.70 5.62
CA GLN A 12 12.69 5.59 7.06
C GLN A 12 11.46 6.02 7.90
N GLU A 13 10.75 7.07 7.53
CA GLU A 13 9.57 7.56 8.25
C GLU A 13 8.36 6.64 8.05
N ALA A 14 8.16 6.09 6.85
CA ALA A 14 7.08 5.16 6.56
C ALA A 14 7.25 3.82 7.30
N HIS A 15 8.45 3.25 7.28
CA HIS A 15 8.75 2.02 8.04
C HIS A 15 8.63 2.27 9.55
N ARG A 16 9.12 3.42 10.03
CA ARG A 16 9.03 3.81 11.44
C ARG A 16 7.60 3.98 11.93
N ALA A 17 6.68 4.43 11.08
CA ALA A 17 5.27 4.57 11.48
C ALA A 17 4.61 3.23 11.83
N LEU A 18 4.86 2.18 11.03
CA LEU A 18 4.35 0.84 11.31
C LEU A 18 5.05 0.21 12.53
N GLU A 19 6.37 0.38 12.63
CA GLU A 19 7.16 -0.09 13.77
C GLU A 19 6.66 0.49 15.10
N LEU A 20 6.40 1.80 15.16
CA LEU A 20 5.84 2.45 16.35
C LEU A 20 4.48 1.86 16.77
N LEU A 21 3.63 1.51 15.81
CA LEU A 21 2.33 0.90 16.07
C LEU A 21 2.47 -0.54 16.60
N GLU A 22 3.39 -1.31 16.02
CA GLU A 22 3.74 -2.66 16.49
C GLU A 22 4.35 -2.64 17.89
N GLU A 23 5.24 -1.69 18.18
CA GLU A 23 5.79 -1.49 19.51
C GLU A 23 4.71 -1.16 20.54
N TYR A 24 3.78 -0.26 20.20
CA TYR A 24 2.69 0.10 21.09
C TYR A 24 1.77 -1.11 21.35
N HIS A 25 1.44 -1.88 20.31
CA HIS A 25 0.73 -3.15 20.43
C HIS A 25 1.41 -4.11 21.41
N CYS A 26 2.73 -4.27 21.31
CA CYS A 26 3.53 -5.14 22.20
C CYS A 26 3.53 -4.66 23.66
N LYS A 27 3.41 -3.35 23.90
CA LYS A 27 3.35 -2.77 25.26
C LYS A 27 2.00 -3.04 25.96
N LEU A 28 0.94 -3.42 25.23
CA LEU A 28 -0.39 -3.72 25.79
C LEU A 28 -0.45 -5.14 26.37
N THR A 29 0.11 -5.30 27.58
CA THR A 29 0.20 -6.60 28.26
C THR A 29 -0.89 -6.83 29.30
N ARG A 30 -1.61 -5.78 29.73
CA ARG A 30 -2.60 -5.89 30.80
C ARG A 30 -3.92 -6.49 30.27
N PRO A 31 -4.65 -7.29 31.07
CA PRO A 31 -5.92 -7.88 30.64
C PRO A 31 -6.96 -6.86 30.16
N GLN A 32 -6.99 -5.68 30.77
CA GLN A 32 -7.88 -4.57 30.42
C GLN A 32 -7.60 -3.96 29.04
N ASP A 33 -6.38 -4.10 28.51
CA ASP A 33 -5.98 -3.54 27.22
C ASP A 33 -6.35 -4.46 26.05
N LYS A 34 -6.91 -5.66 26.32
CA LYS A 34 -7.14 -6.71 25.32
C LYS A 34 -7.95 -6.23 24.11
N GLN A 35 -8.98 -5.42 24.33
CA GLN A 35 -9.81 -4.90 23.23
C GLN A 35 -9.02 -3.96 22.32
N LEU A 36 -8.27 -3.02 22.91
CA LEU A 36 -7.42 -2.10 22.16
C LEU A 36 -6.32 -2.84 21.40
N ARG A 37 -5.68 -3.82 22.05
CA ARG A 37 -4.65 -4.67 21.43
C ARG A 37 -5.20 -5.37 20.18
N ASN A 38 -6.36 -6.03 20.29
CA ASN A 38 -7.00 -6.70 19.17
C ASN A 38 -7.39 -5.72 18.05
N ALA A 39 -7.84 -4.51 18.39
CA ALA A 39 -8.17 -3.48 17.40
C ALA A 39 -6.92 -3.03 16.63
N ILE A 40 -5.81 -2.79 17.32
CA ILE A 40 -4.53 -2.41 16.70
C ILE A 40 -3.99 -3.56 15.84
N GLU A 41 -4.04 -4.80 16.33
CA GLU A 41 -3.64 -5.97 15.55
C GLU A 41 -4.42 -6.05 14.23
N ARG A 42 -5.73 -5.80 14.27
CA ARG A 42 -6.57 -5.75 13.07
C ARG A 42 -6.13 -4.64 12.11
N VAL A 43 -5.82 -3.45 12.60
CA VAL A 43 -5.32 -2.34 11.78
C VAL A 43 -3.98 -2.71 11.10
N ILE A 44 -3.02 -3.26 11.86
CA ILE A 44 -1.73 -3.72 11.34
C ILE A 44 -1.93 -4.77 10.26
N LYS A 45 -2.79 -5.77 10.51
CA LYS A 45 -3.06 -6.86 9.57
C LYS A 45 -3.68 -6.34 8.28
N ILE A 46 -4.70 -5.48 8.37
CA ILE A 46 -5.35 -4.88 7.19
C ILE A 46 -4.33 -4.07 6.38
N PHE A 47 -3.53 -3.24 7.06
CA PHE A 47 -2.51 -2.43 6.40
C PHE A 47 -1.48 -3.30 5.65
N LYS A 48 -0.92 -4.33 6.31
CA LYS A 48 0.04 -5.25 5.68
C LYS A 48 -0.57 -5.99 4.48
N CYS A 49 -1.81 -6.49 4.59
CA CYS A 49 -2.49 -7.13 3.47
C CYS A 49 -2.67 -6.18 2.28
N ARG A 50 -3.03 -4.91 2.52
CA ARG A 50 -3.19 -3.91 1.47
C ARG A 50 -1.85 -3.53 0.83
N LEU A 51 -0.80 -3.38 1.63
CA LEU A 51 0.54 -3.15 1.12
C LEU A 51 1.00 -4.31 0.23
N PHE A 52 0.79 -5.56 0.67
CA PHE A 52 1.15 -6.73 -0.12
C PHE A 52 0.37 -6.79 -1.44
N GLN A 53 -0.94 -6.51 -1.41
CA GLN A 53 -1.74 -6.45 -2.63
C GLN A 53 -1.21 -5.37 -3.59
N ALA A 54 -0.90 -4.17 -3.10
CA ALA A 54 -0.35 -3.10 -3.93
C ALA A 54 0.99 -3.51 -4.58
N LEU A 55 1.84 -4.25 -3.85
CA LEU A 55 3.10 -4.77 -4.37
C LEU A 55 2.87 -5.87 -5.41
N LEU A 56 1.89 -6.76 -5.20
CA LEU A 56 1.51 -7.76 -6.19
C LEU A 56 0.98 -7.12 -7.47
N ASP A 57 0.14 -6.08 -7.36
CA ASP A 57 -0.37 -5.35 -8.52
C ASP A 57 0.77 -4.71 -9.34
N ILE A 58 1.82 -4.19 -8.69
CA ILE A 58 3.04 -3.70 -9.35
C ILE A 58 3.77 -4.84 -10.06
N GLN A 59 3.96 -5.97 -9.36
CA GLN A 59 4.66 -7.14 -9.90
C GLN A 59 3.93 -7.71 -11.13
N GLU A 60 2.61 -7.89 -11.04
CA GLU A 60 1.77 -8.38 -12.12
C GLU A 60 1.86 -7.45 -13.35
N PHE A 61 1.77 -6.14 -13.15
CA PHE A 61 1.96 -5.17 -14.22
C PHE A 61 3.35 -5.27 -14.85
N TYR A 62 4.40 -5.39 -14.04
CA TYR A 62 5.77 -5.54 -14.54
C TYR A 62 5.91 -6.80 -15.41
N GLU A 63 5.37 -7.93 -14.97
CA GLU A 63 5.44 -9.21 -15.68
C GLU A 63 4.60 -9.23 -16.96
N ILE A 64 3.34 -8.78 -16.89
CA ILE A 64 2.38 -8.90 -18.00
C ILE A 64 2.56 -7.78 -19.04
N THR A 65 3.01 -6.59 -18.62
CA THR A 65 3.17 -5.46 -19.54
C THR A 65 4.63 -5.20 -19.89
N LEU A 66 5.51 -5.05 -18.89
CA LEU A 66 6.86 -4.57 -19.14
C LEU A 66 7.81 -5.67 -19.63
N LEU A 67 7.69 -6.89 -19.11
CA LEU A 67 8.50 -8.04 -19.53
C LEU A 67 7.98 -8.73 -20.81
N ASP A 68 6.76 -8.45 -21.25
CA ASP A 68 6.22 -9.03 -22.48
C ASP A 68 6.93 -8.46 -23.72
N GLU A 69 7.78 -9.27 -24.36
CA GLU A 69 8.54 -8.89 -25.56
C GLU A 69 7.67 -8.78 -26.81
N SER A 70 6.45 -9.34 -26.80
CA SER A 70 5.52 -9.25 -27.94
C SER A 70 4.82 -7.89 -28.01
N LYS A 71 4.79 -7.13 -26.91
CA LYS A 71 4.18 -5.80 -26.84
C LYS A 71 5.13 -4.72 -27.37
N SER A 72 4.61 -3.88 -28.25
CA SER A 72 5.33 -2.68 -28.71
C SER A 72 5.52 -1.66 -27.58
N ILE A 73 6.51 -0.78 -27.73
CA ILE A 73 6.74 0.32 -26.77
C ILE A 73 5.50 1.21 -26.64
N GLN A 74 4.76 1.44 -27.73
CA GLN A 74 3.54 2.23 -27.72
C GLN A 74 2.45 1.56 -26.88
N GLN A 75 2.29 0.24 -27.00
CA GLN A 75 1.35 -0.52 -26.20
C GLN A 75 1.74 -0.52 -24.71
N LYS A 76 3.02 -0.77 -24.40
CA LYS A 76 3.52 -0.69 -23.01
C LYS A 76 3.27 0.69 -22.41
N THR A 77 3.50 1.75 -23.18
CA THR A 77 3.25 3.13 -22.74
C THR A 77 1.78 3.37 -22.44
N ALA A 78 0.87 2.93 -23.32
CA ALA A 78 -0.57 3.08 -23.12
C ALA A 78 -1.06 2.34 -21.87
N GLU A 79 -0.64 1.08 -21.68
CA GLU A 79 -0.98 0.28 -20.49
C GLU A 79 -0.40 0.90 -19.20
N THR A 80 0.82 1.45 -19.27
CA THR A 80 1.45 2.16 -18.13
C THR A 80 0.68 3.42 -17.74
N LEU A 81 0.19 4.19 -18.71
CA LEU A 81 -0.63 5.36 -18.43
C LEU A 81 -1.99 4.96 -17.84
N GLN A 82 -2.58 3.86 -18.29
CA GLN A 82 -3.84 3.35 -17.74
C GLN A 82 -3.70 2.94 -16.27
N ILE A 83 -2.64 2.22 -15.89
CA ILE A 83 -2.44 1.85 -14.47
C ILE A 83 -2.17 3.08 -13.60
N ALA A 84 -1.43 4.06 -14.11
CA ALA A 84 -1.22 5.34 -13.41
C ALA A 84 -2.56 6.07 -13.17
N CYS A 85 -3.38 6.25 -14.20
CA CYS A 85 -4.70 6.87 -14.07
C CYS A 85 -5.61 6.07 -13.11
N LYS A 86 -5.56 4.74 -13.14
CA LYS A 86 -6.32 3.89 -12.20
C LYS A 86 -5.93 4.21 -10.75
N TRP A 87 -4.65 4.31 -10.45
CA TRP A 87 -4.17 4.59 -9.09
C TRP A 87 -4.36 6.05 -8.65
N GLU A 88 -4.39 7.00 -9.58
CA GLU A 88 -4.79 8.38 -9.29
C GLU A 88 -6.25 8.48 -8.83
N ASN A 89 -7.15 7.69 -9.44
CA ASN A 89 -8.59 7.68 -9.10
C ASN A 89 -8.94 6.73 -7.95
N SER A 90 -8.17 5.65 -7.78
CA SER A 90 -8.35 4.66 -6.71
C SER A 90 -6.99 4.22 -6.18
N PRO A 91 -6.41 4.97 -5.25
CA PRO A 91 -5.09 4.64 -4.74
C PRO A 91 -5.08 3.28 -4.01
N PRO A 92 -4.00 2.49 -4.13
CA PRO A 92 -3.95 1.11 -3.60
C PRO A 92 -4.22 0.99 -2.09
N LEU A 93 -4.02 2.07 -1.32
CA LEU A 93 -4.22 2.11 0.13
C LEU A 93 -5.49 2.87 0.57
N SER A 94 -6.31 3.36 -0.36
CA SER A 94 -7.50 4.20 -0.06
C SER A 94 -8.69 3.43 0.51
N GLY A 95 -8.66 2.10 0.54
CA GLY A 95 -9.81 1.26 0.93
C GLY A 95 -10.25 1.32 2.41
N LEU A 96 -9.74 2.28 3.20
CA LEU A 96 -10.11 2.45 4.61
C LEU A 96 -11.32 3.37 4.83
N SER A 97 -11.78 4.08 3.80
CA SER A 97 -13.00 4.91 3.86
C SER A 97 -14.31 4.09 3.94
N TYR A 98 -14.26 2.77 3.74
CA TYR A 98 -15.43 1.88 3.79
C TYR A 98 -15.63 1.19 5.14
N LEU A 99 -14.86 1.53 6.17
CA LEU A 99 -15.01 0.97 7.53
C LEU A 99 -15.61 1.98 8.53
N SER A 100 -16.18 3.08 8.04
CA SER A 100 -16.90 4.09 8.82
C SER A 100 -18.43 3.95 8.74
N GLU A 101 -18.94 2.72 8.72
CA GLU A 101 -20.36 2.41 8.98
C GLU A 101 -20.50 1.54 10.22
#